data_AF-A0A2H5B3N1-F1
#
_entry.id   AF-A0A2H5B3N1-F1
#
_cell.length_a   1.000
_cell.length_b   1.000
_cell.length_c   1.000
_cell.angle_alpha   90.00
_cell.angle_beta   90.00
_cell.angle_gamma   90.00
#
_symmetry.space_group_name_H-M   'P 1'
#
loop_
_entity.id
_entity.type
_entity.pdbx_description
1 polymer ?
#
loop_
_entity_poly.entity_id
_entity_poly.type
_entity_poly.pdbx_seq_one_letter_code
_entity_poly.pdbx_strand_id
1 'polypeptide(L)'
;MNVEDLQLTPHPRTADLLAWAAEAGLPPVPEEAVRTVLTLLEFGDAQLHDGFPELTSPVVEQLLYERMYLYVQPAEQPEAYGAAVRLLIDHQRAARRLNAKRWERLHEEAEWQGELLCGLLRQPHLVTWPRLYTLLLRADGVDTADPAAVRAWLDAFRELPETERLAAFGALEEGGGPDGLGVLDWVGGDGGWGPTRVISVGMATDGARALLEQWLMRRSYRNLAGLNALGLPMPDELSGDYAEFEAAVVREALRLCGEWTVPGLPELLLEYPELAPEPGPEEIDAYLAAQEAAEQEQEQEQEQETE
;
A
#
# COMPACT_ATOMS: atom_id res chain seq x y z
N MET A 1 26.23 -4.58 -9.20
CA MET A 1 24.87 -5.02 -9.56
C MET A 1 24.89 -6.53 -9.45
N ASN A 2 24.14 -7.06 -8.49
CA ASN A 2 23.98 -8.48 -8.25
C ASN A 2 22.96 -9.04 -9.26
N VAL A 3 23.01 -10.34 -9.57
CA VAL A 3 22.05 -10.97 -10.51
C VAL A 3 20.62 -10.93 -9.94
N GLU A 4 20.50 -10.94 -8.62
CA GLU A 4 19.24 -10.79 -7.87
C GLU A 4 18.60 -9.40 -8.09
N ASP A 5 19.39 -8.35 -8.35
CA ASP A 5 18.89 -7.00 -8.64
C ASP A 5 18.04 -6.96 -9.93
N LEU A 6 18.14 -8.01 -10.76
CA LEU A 6 17.56 -8.09 -12.10
C LEU A 6 16.24 -8.87 -12.16
N GLN A 7 15.88 -9.56 -11.08
CA GLN A 7 14.61 -10.28 -10.98
C GLN A 7 13.44 -9.30 -10.89
N LEU A 8 12.24 -9.74 -11.27
CA LEU A 8 11.03 -8.92 -11.20
C LEU A 8 10.73 -8.47 -9.76
N THR A 9 10.81 -9.40 -8.81
CA THR A 9 10.67 -9.17 -7.37
C THR A 9 11.81 -8.28 -6.84
N PRO A 10 11.49 -7.20 -6.10
CA PRO A 10 12.49 -6.42 -5.38
C PRO A 10 13.15 -7.24 -4.28
N HIS A 11 14.46 -7.09 -4.14
CA HIS A 11 15.27 -7.77 -3.13
C HIS A 11 15.98 -6.72 -2.26
N PRO A 12 15.23 -5.98 -1.43
CA PRO A 12 15.81 -4.92 -0.63
C PRO A 12 16.83 -5.45 0.37
N ARG A 13 17.87 -4.67 0.61
CA ARG A 13 18.94 -4.95 1.59
C ARG A 13 18.49 -4.77 3.05
N THR A 14 17.33 -5.34 3.39
CA THR A 14 16.66 -5.25 4.69
C THR A 14 17.55 -5.77 5.81
N ALA A 15 18.10 -6.98 5.64
CA ALA A 15 18.96 -7.62 6.64
C ALA A 15 20.23 -6.79 6.90
N ASP A 16 20.82 -6.19 5.87
CA ASP A 16 22.02 -5.37 6.00
C ASP A 16 21.73 -4.08 6.80
N LEU A 17 20.60 -3.42 6.54
CA LEU A 17 20.19 -2.22 7.26
C LEU A 17 19.89 -2.51 8.73
N LEU A 18 19.18 -3.61 9.03
CA LEU A 18 18.88 -4.03 10.39
C LEU A 18 20.14 -4.45 11.16
N ALA A 19 21.06 -5.16 10.51
CA ALA A 19 22.35 -5.53 11.11
C ALA A 19 23.17 -4.28 11.47
N TRP A 20 23.26 -3.32 10.55
CA TRP A 20 23.91 -2.04 10.82
C TRP A 20 23.24 -1.29 11.99
N ALA A 21 21.90 -1.26 12.04
CA ALA A 21 21.15 -0.62 13.12
C ALA A 21 21.47 -1.21 14.50
N ALA A 22 21.53 -2.54 14.57
CA ALA A 22 21.85 -3.28 15.78
C ALA A 22 23.31 -3.01 16.23
N GLU A 23 24.26 -2.99 15.29
CA GLU A 23 25.67 -2.64 15.57
C GLU A 23 25.83 -1.20 16.05
N ALA A 24 25.02 -0.27 15.53
CA ALA A 24 24.98 1.12 15.93
C ALA A 24 24.24 1.36 17.28
N GLY A 25 23.62 0.32 17.85
CA GLY A 25 22.87 0.41 19.10
C GLY A 25 21.57 1.22 18.99
N LEU A 26 20.98 1.28 17.79
CA LEU A 26 19.71 1.98 17.56
C LEU A 26 18.52 1.14 18.06
N PRO A 27 17.37 1.79 18.36
CA PRO A 27 16.14 1.07 18.69
C PRO A 27 15.75 0.08 17.58
N PRO A 28 15.26 -1.12 17.93
CA PRO A 28 14.83 -2.09 16.93
C PRO A 28 13.62 -1.58 16.16
N VAL A 29 13.62 -1.80 14.85
CA VAL A 29 12.48 -1.55 13.95
C VAL A 29 12.01 -2.90 13.38
N PRO A 30 10.71 -3.17 13.32
CA PRO A 30 10.18 -4.41 12.72
C PRO A 30 10.71 -4.65 11.31
N GLU A 31 11.17 -5.88 11.05
CA GLU A 31 11.75 -6.26 9.74
C GLU A 31 10.77 -6.03 8.59
N GLU A 32 9.49 -6.36 8.80
CA GLU A 32 8.42 -6.15 7.82
C GLU A 32 8.30 -4.69 7.40
N ALA A 33 8.36 -3.75 8.35
CA ALA A 33 8.28 -2.33 8.07
C ALA A 33 9.50 -1.86 7.25
N VAL A 34 10.71 -2.30 7.62
CA VAL A 34 11.94 -1.98 6.88
C VAL A 34 11.89 -2.57 5.47
N ARG A 35 11.52 -3.84 5.32
CA ARG A 35 11.39 -4.51 4.03
C ARG A 35 10.40 -3.79 3.14
N THR A 36 9.22 -3.48 3.66
CA THR A 36 8.15 -2.79 2.91
C THR A 36 8.58 -1.41 2.44
N VAL A 37 9.16 -0.59 3.33
CA VAL A 37 9.68 0.75 2.98
C VAL A 37 10.73 0.65 1.88
N LEU A 38 11.71 -0.24 2.01
CA LEU A 38 12.76 -0.40 1.01
C LEU A 38 12.20 -0.91 -0.33
N THR A 39 11.30 -1.90 -0.32
CA THR A 39 10.62 -2.40 -1.52
C THR A 39 9.87 -1.29 -2.26
N LEU A 40 9.08 -0.48 -1.54
CA LEU A 40 8.34 0.63 -2.16
C LEU A 40 9.25 1.75 -2.67
N LEU A 41 10.38 2.01 -2.01
CA LEU A 41 11.37 2.97 -2.48
C LEU A 41 12.12 2.48 -3.72
N GLU A 42 12.37 1.16 -3.85
CA GLU A 42 12.97 0.57 -5.06
C GLU A 42 12.09 0.72 -6.31
N PHE A 43 10.77 0.73 -6.13
CA PHE A 43 9.81 1.06 -7.20
C PHE A 43 9.87 2.52 -7.63
N GLY A 44 10.35 3.40 -6.76
CA GLY A 44 10.60 4.79 -7.10
C GLY A 44 11.73 4.98 -8.12
N ASP A 45 11.86 6.22 -8.56
CA ASP A 45 12.97 6.67 -9.40
C ASP A 45 14.15 7.22 -8.55
N ALA A 46 14.17 6.90 -7.25
CA ALA A 46 15.25 7.28 -6.37
C ALA A 46 16.57 6.63 -6.83
N GLN A 47 17.65 7.42 -6.81
CA GLN A 47 18.97 6.89 -7.14
C GLN A 47 19.42 5.91 -6.05
N LEU A 48 20.04 4.81 -6.47
CA LEU A 48 20.62 3.85 -5.53
C LEU A 48 22.07 4.22 -5.21
N HIS A 49 22.39 4.27 -3.91
CA HIS A 49 23.74 4.44 -3.40
C HIS A 49 24.07 3.33 -2.41
N ASP A 50 25.14 2.59 -2.70
CA ASP A 50 25.57 1.44 -1.90
C ASP A 50 24.45 0.38 -1.73
N GLY A 51 23.54 0.30 -2.70
CA GLY A 51 22.39 -0.60 -2.71
C GLY A 51 21.16 -0.08 -1.96
N PHE A 52 21.16 1.19 -1.52
CA PHE A 52 20.03 1.82 -0.83
C PHE A 52 19.46 3.00 -1.62
N PRO A 53 18.13 3.19 -1.66
CA PRO A 53 17.51 4.38 -2.25
C PRO A 53 17.92 5.67 -1.53
N GLU A 54 18.33 6.70 -2.28
CA GLU A 54 18.61 8.04 -1.75
C GLU A 54 17.31 8.73 -1.32
N LEU A 55 17.29 9.30 -0.11
CA LEU A 55 16.11 9.96 0.42
C LEU A 55 16.20 11.48 0.24
N THR A 56 15.09 12.05 -0.22
CA THR A 56 14.85 13.49 -0.32
C THR A 56 13.45 13.80 0.21
N SER A 57 13.15 15.05 0.60
CA SER A 57 11.82 15.38 1.13
C SER A 57 10.68 14.94 0.19
N PRO A 58 10.74 15.18 -1.15
CA PRO A 58 9.70 14.69 -2.05
C PRO A 58 9.56 13.16 -2.10
N VAL A 59 10.66 12.42 -1.92
CA VAL A 59 10.63 10.95 -1.88
C VAL A 59 9.98 10.45 -0.59
N VAL A 60 10.24 11.12 0.54
CA VAL A 60 9.61 10.80 1.82
C VAL A 60 8.11 11.08 1.76
N GLU A 61 7.72 12.27 1.26
CA GLU A 61 6.33 12.66 0.99
C GLU A 61 5.59 11.65 0.12
N GLN A 62 6.15 11.37 -1.04
CA GLN A 62 5.57 10.40 -1.95
C GLN A 62 5.43 9.00 -1.32
N LEU A 63 6.39 8.57 -0.50
CA LEU A 63 6.29 7.27 0.15
C LEU A 63 5.21 7.26 1.24
N LEU A 64 5.34 8.13 2.24
CA LEU A 64 4.56 8.05 3.49
C LEU A 64 3.17 8.68 3.34
N TYR A 65 3.05 9.76 2.57
CA TYR A 65 1.79 10.48 2.41
C TYR A 65 0.98 10.02 1.21
N GLU A 66 1.61 9.65 0.08
CA GLU A 66 0.88 9.35 -1.16
C GLU A 66 0.71 7.84 -1.44
N ARG A 67 1.59 6.98 -0.94
CA ARG A 67 1.69 5.59 -1.43
C ARG A 67 1.45 4.51 -0.41
N MET A 68 2.06 4.61 0.79
CA MET A 68 2.05 3.52 1.77
C MET A 68 0.62 3.04 2.08
N TYR A 69 -0.31 3.96 2.30
CA TYR A 69 -1.69 3.63 2.65
C TYR A 69 -2.45 2.87 1.55
N LEU A 70 -2.01 2.90 0.30
CA LEU A 70 -2.66 2.16 -0.78
C LEU A 70 -2.50 0.64 -0.61
N TYR A 71 -1.39 0.23 0.01
CA TYR A 71 -0.93 -1.15 -0.05
C TYR A 71 -0.92 -1.87 1.28
N VAL A 72 -0.60 -1.17 2.38
CA VAL A 72 -0.27 -1.86 3.64
C VAL A 72 -1.43 -1.89 4.62
N GLN A 73 -1.53 -2.99 5.36
CA GLN A 73 -2.38 -3.07 6.54
C GLN A 73 -1.58 -3.68 7.71
N PRO A 74 -0.87 -2.84 8.50
CA PRO A 74 0.01 -3.33 9.56
C PRO A 74 -0.78 -4.15 10.58
N ALA A 75 -0.17 -5.20 11.12
CA ALA A 75 -0.79 -6.03 12.15
C ALA A 75 -0.92 -5.29 13.49
N GLU A 76 0.08 -4.48 13.86
CA GLU A 76 0.12 -3.83 15.18
C GLU A 76 0.63 -2.39 15.14
N GLN A 77 1.85 -2.15 14.62
CA GLN A 77 2.58 -0.89 14.81
C GLN A 77 2.69 -0.08 13.49
N PRO A 78 1.69 0.71 13.10
CA PRO A 78 1.77 1.56 11.90
C PRO A 78 2.92 2.57 11.95
N GLU A 79 3.30 3.05 13.14
CA GLU A 79 4.41 3.99 13.35
C GLU A 79 5.78 3.40 12.94
N ALA A 80 5.87 2.06 12.82
CA ALA A 80 7.08 1.38 12.41
C ALA A 80 7.54 1.77 11.00
N TYR A 81 6.63 2.16 10.10
CA TYR A 81 7.00 2.60 8.75
C TYR A 81 7.76 3.94 8.77
N GLY A 82 7.30 4.91 9.58
CA GLY A 82 8.04 6.15 9.80
C GLY A 82 9.40 5.89 10.47
N ALA A 83 9.46 4.99 11.44
CA ALA A 83 10.71 4.56 12.07
C ALA A 83 11.69 3.91 11.07
N ALA A 84 11.19 3.08 10.14
CA ALA A 84 12.00 2.48 9.09
C ALA A 84 12.60 3.53 8.13
N VAL A 85 11.85 4.57 7.77
CA VAL A 85 12.37 5.68 6.96
C VAL A 85 13.48 6.44 7.72
N ARG A 86 13.26 6.75 9.00
CA ARG A 86 14.29 7.40 9.84
C ARG A 86 15.55 6.55 9.97
N LEU A 87 15.41 5.23 10.09
CA LEU A 87 16.53 4.31 10.12
C LEU A 87 17.39 4.40 8.84
N LEU A 88 16.74 4.49 7.67
CA LEU A 88 17.45 4.69 6.40
C LEU A 88 18.14 6.07 6.32
N ILE A 89 17.50 7.12 6.84
CA ILE A 89 18.09 8.47 6.95
C ILE A 89 19.36 8.45 7.82
N ASP A 90 19.32 7.77 8.96
CA ASP A 90 20.47 7.63 9.87
C ASP A 90 21.60 6.85 9.21
N HIS A 91 21.29 5.79 8.47
CA HIS A 91 22.27 5.03 7.70
C HIS A 91 22.95 5.92 6.65
N GLN A 92 22.19 6.72 5.89
CA GLN A 92 22.75 7.66 4.92
C GLN A 92 23.62 8.74 5.57
N ARG A 93 23.26 9.20 6.77
CA ARG A 93 24.09 10.12 7.56
C ARG A 93 25.40 9.49 8.00
N ALA A 94 25.37 8.25 8.51
CA ALA A 94 26.56 7.50 8.89
C ALA A 94 27.48 7.23 7.70
N ALA A 95 26.91 6.95 6.53
CA ALA A 95 27.61 6.83 5.25
C ALA A 95 28.10 8.16 4.66
N ARG A 96 27.94 9.28 5.39
CA ARG A 96 28.35 10.64 5.00
C ARG A 96 27.67 11.16 3.72
N ARG A 97 26.50 10.63 3.36
CA ARG A 97 25.69 11.10 2.23
C ARG A 97 24.86 12.32 2.60
N LEU A 98 24.43 12.41 3.85
CA LEU A 98 23.68 13.55 4.37
C LEU A 98 24.58 14.45 5.23
N ASN A 99 24.48 15.77 5.00
CA ASN A 99 25.00 16.76 5.95
C ASN A 99 24.04 16.91 7.15
N ALA A 100 24.51 17.52 8.24
CA ALA A 100 23.73 17.63 9.47
C ALA A 100 22.37 18.31 9.26
N LYS A 101 22.34 19.42 8.51
CA LYS A 101 21.11 20.18 8.23
C LYS A 101 20.10 19.37 7.42
N ARG A 102 20.55 18.61 6.42
CA ARG A 102 19.68 17.76 5.60
C ARG A 102 19.16 16.56 6.39
N TRP A 103 20.02 15.95 7.21
CA TRP A 103 19.65 14.87 8.11
C TRP A 103 18.54 15.31 9.06
N GLU A 104 18.72 16.43 9.78
CA GLU A 104 17.75 16.97 10.73
C GLU A 104 16.39 17.24 10.05
N ARG A 105 16.41 17.94 8.91
CA ARG A 105 15.18 18.19 8.13
C ARG A 105 14.48 16.92 7.67
N LEU A 106 15.21 15.94 7.14
CA LEU A 106 14.60 14.69 6.66
C LEU A 106 14.05 13.86 7.82
N HIS A 107 14.71 13.89 8.97
CA HIS A 107 14.28 13.18 10.15
C HIS A 107 12.98 13.78 10.71
N GLU A 108 12.88 15.12 10.81
CA GLU A 108 11.65 15.82 11.19
C GLU A 108 10.49 15.52 10.21
N GLU A 109 10.77 15.53 8.90
CA GLU A 109 9.76 15.21 7.88
C GLU A 109 9.26 13.76 8.01
N ALA A 110 10.17 12.79 8.17
CA ALA A 110 9.81 11.38 8.29
C ALA A 110 9.04 11.09 9.59
N GLU A 111 9.31 11.82 10.66
CA GLU A 111 8.55 11.74 11.91
C GLU A 111 7.12 12.26 11.70
N TRP A 112 6.98 13.51 11.22
CA TRP A 112 5.68 14.13 10.97
C TRP A 112 4.82 13.32 10.00
N GLN A 113 5.39 12.90 8.87
CA GLN A 113 4.64 12.12 7.88
C GLN A 113 4.37 10.69 8.32
N GLY A 114 5.23 10.10 9.15
CA GLY A 114 4.96 8.81 9.77
C GLY A 114 3.72 8.87 10.68
N GLU A 115 3.55 9.96 11.43
CA GLU A 115 2.33 10.21 12.22
C GLU A 115 1.11 10.40 11.32
N LEU A 116 1.24 11.18 10.24
CA LEU A 116 0.15 11.36 9.26
C LEU A 116 -0.29 10.03 8.62
N LEU A 117 0.66 9.16 8.27
CA LEU A 117 0.37 7.84 7.71
C LEU A 117 -0.53 7.01 8.64
N CYS A 118 -0.33 7.10 9.96
CA CYS A 118 -1.19 6.42 10.94
C CYS A 118 -2.65 6.90 10.87
N GLY A 119 -2.87 8.18 10.53
CA GLY A 119 -4.19 8.72 10.24
C GLY A 119 -4.75 8.24 8.89
N LEU A 120 -3.93 8.27 7.83
CA LEU A 120 -4.30 7.82 6.49
C LEU A 120 -4.73 6.36 6.46
N LEU A 121 -4.03 5.49 7.19
CA LEU A 121 -4.36 4.06 7.29
C LEU A 121 -5.74 3.80 7.89
N ARG A 122 -6.28 4.72 8.68
CA ARG A 122 -7.60 4.61 9.30
C ARG A 122 -8.73 5.24 8.48
N GLN A 123 -8.42 5.94 7.38
CA GLN A 123 -9.46 6.59 6.58
C GLN A 123 -10.26 5.58 5.75
N PRO A 124 -11.60 5.47 5.92
CA PRO A 124 -12.42 4.54 5.15
C PRO A 124 -12.39 4.79 3.64
N HIS A 125 -12.25 6.05 3.21
CA HIS A 125 -12.22 6.43 1.79
C HIS A 125 -10.86 6.16 1.10
N LEU A 126 -9.83 5.79 1.86
CA LEU A 126 -8.50 5.46 1.34
C LEU A 126 -8.19 3.96 1.39
N VAL A 127 -9.15 3.14 1.79
CA VAL A 127 -8.96 1.68 1.90
C VAL A 127 -9.10 1.02 0.52
N THR A 128 -8.35 -0.06 0.31
CA THR A 128 -8.49 -0.97 -0.83
C THR A 128 -9.11 -2.29 -0.36
N TRP A 129 -9.66 -3.11 -1.27
CA TRP A 129 -10.28 -4.38 -0.91
C TRP A 129 -9.36 -5.29 -0.10
N PRO A 130 -8.09 -5.52 -0.48
CA PRO A 130 -7.18 -6.33 0.34
C PRO A 130 -7.01 -5.80 1.75
N ARG A 131 -6.91 -4.47 1.93
CA ARG A 131 -6.77 -3.83 3.24
C ARG A 131 -8.06 -3.98 4.06
N LEU A 132 -9.22 -3.75 3.46
CA LEU A 132 -10.52 -3.87 4.13
C LEU A 132 -10.79 -5.31 4.58
N TYR A 133 -10.60 -6.28 3.69
CA TYR A 133 -10.79 -7.70 4.03
C TYR A 133 -9.77 -8.19 5.06
N THR A 134 -8.54 -7.66 5.05
CA THR A 134 -7.58 -7.93 6.12
C THR A 134 -8.08 -7.47 7.48
N LEU A 135 -8.71 -6.29 7.55
CA LEU A 135 -9.32 -5.79 8.79
C LEU A 135 -10.46 -6.69 9.26
N LEU A 136 -11.36 -7.11 8.36
CA LEU A 136 -12.47 -8.01 8.69
C LEU A 136 -11.99 -9.38 9.18
N LEU A 137 -11.06 -10.01 8.45
CA LEU A 137 -10.48 -11.30 8.82
C LEU A 137 -9.87 -11.24 10.23
N ARG A 138 -9.14 -10.16 10.55
CA ARG A 138 -8.52 -9.97 11.87
C ARG A 138 -9.57 -9.68 12.95
N ALA A 139 -10.58 -8.88 12.65
CA ALA A 139 -11.68 -8.60 13.58
C ALA A 139 -12.46 -9.87 13.95
N ASP A 140 -12.64 -10.78 13.00
CA ASP A 140 -13.29 -12.08 13.21
C ASP A 140 -12.35 -13.17 13.77
N GLY A 141 -11.07 -12.84 14.01
CA GLY A 141 -10.08 -13.75 14.59
C GLY A 141 -9.69 -14.91 13.66
N VAL A 142 -9.79 -14.72 12.34
CA VAL A 142 -9.38 -15.71 11.34
C VAL A 142 -7.86 -15.85 11.35
N ASP A 143 -7.37 -17.07 11.29
CA ASP A 143 -5.93 -17.33 11.08
C ASP A 143 -5.54 -16.95 9.65
N THR A 144 -5.01 -15.73 9.49
CA THR A 144 -4.61 -15.18 8.19
C THR A 144 -3.38 -15.87 7.59
N ALA A 145 -2.70 -16.75 8.33
CA ALA A 145 -1.62 -17.57 7.79
C ALA A 145 -2.11 -18.89 7.17
N ASP A 146 -3.38 -19.26 7.38
CA ASP A 146 -4.01 -20.43 6.78
C ASP A 146 -4.92 -20.03 5.59
N PRO A 147 -4.49 -20.26 4.34
CA PRO A 147 -5.29 -19.93 3.16
C PRO A 147 -6.65 -20.65 3.14
N ALA A 148 -6.76 -21.83 3.75
CA ALA A 148 -8.03 -22.56 3.82
C ALA A 148 -9.02 -21.88 4.79
N ALA A 149 -8.53 -21.35 5.91
CA ALA A 149 -9.33 -20.58 6.85
C ALA A 149 -9.84 -19.28 6.23
N VAL A 150 -8.97 -18.55 5.52
CA VAL A 150 -9.33 -17.32 4.80
C VAL A 150 -10.40 -17.59 3.74
N ARG A 151 -10.21 -18.64 2.91
CA ARG A 151 -11.19 -19.01 1.89
C ARG A 151 -12.53 -19.43 2.49
N ALA A 152 -12.52 -20.25 3.54
CA ALA A 152 -13.75 -20.66 4.22
C ALA A 152 -14.52 -19.47 4.81
N TRP A 153 -13.79 -18.48 5.34
CA TRP A 153 -14.40 -17.24 5.81
C TRP A 153 -15.02 -16.44 4.65
N LEU A 154 -14.32 -16.26 3.53
CA LEU A 154 -14.87 -15.55 2.36
C LEU A 154 -16.10 -16.25 1.78
N ASP A 155 -16.09 -17.58 1.69
CA ASP A 155 -17.25 -18.36 1.27
C ASP A 155 -18.45 -18.12 2.18
N ALA A 156 -18.25 -18.11 3.50
CA ALA A 156 -19.33 -17.82 4.45
C ALA A 156 -19.81 -16.36 4.37
N PHE A 157 -18.88 -15.41 4.23
CA PHE A 157 -19.17 -13.98 4.12
C PHE A 157 -19.96 -13.65 2.85
N ARG A 158 -19.68 -14.34 1.74
CA ARG A 158 -20.43 -14.23 0.47
C ARG A 158 -21.91 -14.56 0.63
N GLU A 159 -22.24 -15.58 1.42
CA GLU A 159 -23.63 -16.01 1.60
C GLU A 159 -24.47 -15.04 2.45
N LEU A 160 -23.84 -14.06 3.11
CA LEU A 160 -24.56 -13.02 3.86
C LEU A 160 -25.34 -12.10 2.90
N PRO A 161 -26.52 -11.60 3.29
CA PRO A 161 -27.18 -10.52 2.57
C PRO A 161 -26.28 -9.29 2.43
N GLU A 162 -26.43 -8.54 1.33
CA GLU A 162 -25.64 -7.33 1.08
C GLU A 162 -25.70 -6.33 2.25
N THR A 163 -26.88 -6.14 2.85
CA THR A 163 -27.06 -5.26 4.01
C THR A 163 -26.26 -5.70 5.23
N GLU A 164 -26.05 -7.00 5.42
CA GLU A 164 -25.24 -7.54 6.52
C GLU A 164 -23.74 -7.38 6.21
N ARG A 165 -23.33 -7.54 4.95
CA ARG A 165 -21.94 -7.28 4.51
C ARG A 165 -21.56 -5.80 4.70
N LEU A 166 -22.44 -4.88 4.27
CA LEU A 166 -22.23 -3.44 4.46
C LEU A 166 -22.21 -3.06 5.95
N ALA A 167 -23.04 -3.69 6.78
CA ALA A 167 -23.01 -3.51 8.23
C ALA A 167 -21.69 -4.00 8.85
N ALA A 168 -21.11 -5.10 8.33
CA ALA A 168 -19.79 -5.57 8.77
C ALA A 168 -18.68 -4.56 8.43
N PHE A 169 -18.76 -3.87 7.28
CA PHE A 169 -17.84 -2.78 6.97
C PHE A 169 -18.04 -1.59 7.93
N GLY A 170 -19.28 -1.22 8.23
CA GLY A 170 -19.61 -0.17 9.20
C GLY A 170 -19.13 -0.49 10.62
N ALA A 171 -19.16 -1.77 11.03
CA ALA A 171 -18.67 -2.20 12.34
C ALA A 171 -17.17 -1.92 12.53
N LEU A 172 -16.37 -1.78 11.46
CA LEU A 172 -14.97 -1.37 11.55
C LEU A 172 -14.81 0.10 11.99
N GLU A 173 -15.82 0.94 11.82
CA GLU A 173 -15.86 2.33 12.28
C GLU A 173 -16.47 2.48 13.69
N GLU A 174 -17.42 1.61 14.04
CA GLU A 174 -18.31 1.78 15.21
C GLU A 174 -17.73 1.35 16.58
N GLY A 175 -16.42 1.15 16.70
CA GLY A 175 -15.77 0.85 17.99
C GLY A 175 -15.41 -0.62 18.18
N GLY A 176 -14.19 -0.98 17.82
CA GLY A 176 -13.64 -2.34 17.97
C GLY A 176 -12.14 -2.41 18.30
N GLY A 177 -11.46 -1.26 18.33
CA GLY A 177 -10.07 -1.13 18.74
C GLY A 177 -9.89 -1.12 20.26
N PRO A 178 -8.64 -1.25 20.74
CA PRO A 178 -8.30 -1.33 22.18
C PRO A 178 -8.83 -0.16 23.03
N ASP A 179 -9.14 0.96 22.38
CA ASP A 179 -9.48 2.24 23.00
C ASP A 179 -10.99 2.53 22.97
N GLY A 180 -11.81 1.59 22.46
CA GLY A 180 -13.24 1.80 22.22
C GLY A 180 -13.56 2.62 20.97
N LEU A 181 -12.56 2.88 20.13
CA LEU A 181 -12.68 3.51 18.80
C LEU A 181 -12.62 2.44 17.70
N GLY A 182 -13.25 2.67 16.55
CA GLY A 182 -13.15 1.77 15.39
C GLY A 182 -11.70 1.61 14.93
N VAL A 183 -11.41 0.54 14.17
CA VAL A 183 -10.11 0.41 13.49
C VAL A 183 -10.02 1.37 12.30
N LEU A 184 -11.18 1.77 11.77
CA LEU A 184 -11.32 2.88 10.83
C LEU A 184 -11.95 4.09 11.53
N ASP A 185 -11.63 5.28 11.04
CA ASP A 185 -12.20 6.53 11.53
C ASP A 185 -13.62 6.70 10.99
N TRP A 186 -14.56 7.09 11.85
CA TRP A 186 -15.92 7.42 11.43
C TRP A 186 -15.95 8.72 10.62
N VAL A 187 -16.59 8.68 9.45
CA VAL A 187 -16.79 9.86 8.60
C VAL A 187 -18.27 10.26 8.67
N GLY A 188 -18.53 11.38 9.34
CA GLY A 188 -19.89 11.91 9.43
C GLY A 188 -20.35 12.56 8.12
N GLY A 189 -21.59 12.30 7.73
CA GLY A 189 -22.26 13.04 6.64
C GLY A 189 -22.04 12.49 5.23
N ASP A 190 -21.32 11.39 5.05
CA ASP A 190 -21.05 10.80 3.72
C ASP A 190 -21.97 9.62 3.35
N GLY A 191 -22.99 9.35 4.18
CA GLY A 191 -23.95 8.27 3.96
C GLY A 191 -23.44 6.87 4.34
N GLY A 192 -22.20 6.74 4.86
CA GLY A 192 -21.64 5.49 5.36
C GLY A 192 -21.30 4.48 4.27
N TRP A 193 -21.31 3.18 4.63
CA TRP A 193 -21.04 2.08 3.70
C TRP A 193 -22.23 1.82 2.78
N GLY A 194 -22.32 2.59 1.70
CA GLY A 194 -23.25 2.40 0.60
C GLY A 194 -22.55 2.17 -0.76
N PRO A 195 -23.31 2.10 -1.86
CA PRO A 195 -22.78 1.81 -3.19
C PRO A 195 -21.64 2.75 -3.62
N THR A 196 -21.76 4.04 -3.31
CA THR A 196 -20.75 5.06 -3.60
C THR A 196 -19.40 4.69 -3.01
N ARG A 197 -19.34 4.36 -1.72
CA ARG A 197 -18.09 4.02 -1.04
C ARG A 197 -17.52 2.69 -1.55
N VAL A 198 -18.37 1.70 -1.82
CA VAL A 198 -17.96 0.42 -2.42
C VAL A 198 -17.29 0.65 -3.78
N ILE A 199 -17.87 1.50 -4.64
CA ILE A 199 -17.27 1.88 -5.93
C ILE A 199 -15.90 2.56 -5.71
N SER A 200 -15.80 3.51 -4.77
CA SER A 200 -14.53 4.19 -4.47
C SER A 200 -13.43 3.22 -4.04
N VAL A 201 -13.75 2.23 -3.18
CA VAL A 201 -12.81 1.19 -2.75
C VAL A 201 -12.37 0.32 -3.93
N GLY A 202 -13.29 -0.02 -4.83
CA GLY A 202 -12.98 -0.73 -6.07
C GLY A 202 -12.02 0.05 -6.97
N MET A 203 -12.30 1.33 -7.20
CA MET A 203 -11.41 2.22 -7.97
C MET A 203 -10.03 2.35 -7.34
N ALA A 204 -9.97 2.52 -6.01
CA ALA A 204 -8.71 2.59 -5.28
C ALA A 204 -7.91 1.30 -5.39
N THR A 205 -8.58 0.15 -5.37
CA THR A 205 -7.95 -1.18 -5.49
C THR A 205 -7.35 -1.38 -6.87
N ASP A 206 -8.12 -1.12 -7.93
CA ASP A 206 -7.64 -1.25 -9.31
C ASP A 206 -6.51 -0.25 -9.59
N GLY A 207 -6.67 1.01 -9.18
CA GLY A 207 -5.65 2.04 -9.32
C GLY A 207 -4.34 1.70 -8.60
N ALA A 208 -4.41 1.20 -7.36
CA ALA A 208 -3.24 0.76 -6.61
C ALA A 208 -2.54 -0.41 -7.31
N ARG A 209 -3.28 -1.41 -7.80
CA ARG A 209 -2.73 -2.53 -8.54
C ARG A 209 -2.03 -2.06 -9.83
N ALA A 210 -2.69 -1.23 -10.64
CA ALA A 210 -2.14 -0.71 -11.89
C ALA A 210 -0.86 0.11 -11.69
N LEU A 211 -0.79 0.91 -10.62
CA LEU A 211 0.42 1.66 -10.26
C LEU A 211 1.58 0.73 -9.92
N LEU A 212 1.33 -0.32 -9.13
CA LEU A 212 2.34 -1.30 -8.76
C LEU A 212 2.85 -2.09 -9.96
N GLU A 213 1.95 -2.52 -10.86
CA GLU A 213 2.31 -3.16 -12.13
C GLU A 213 3.17 -2.24 -12.99
N GLN A 214 2.79 -0.96 -13.11
CA GLN A 214 3.57 0.03 -13.86
C GLN A 214 4.98 0.19 -13.28
N TRP A 215 5.13 0.21 -11.96
CA TRP A 215 6.44 0.32 -11.33
C TRP A 215 7.30 -0.94 -11.51
N LEU A 216 6.70 -2.12 -11.40
CA LEU A 216 7.36 -3.40 -11.70
C LEU A 216 7.87 -3.44 -13.14
N MET A 217 7.06 -3.00 -14.11
CA MET A 217 7.49 -2.87 -15.51
C MET A 217 8.64 -1.89 -15.67
N ARG A 218 8.52 -0.66 -15.13
CA ARG A 218 9.57 0.37 -15.22
C ARG A 218 10.88 -0.10 -14.62
N ARG A 219 10.82 -0.75 -13.45
CA ARG A 219 11.98 -1.35 -12.78
C ARG A 219 12.63 -2.42 -13.66
N SER A 220 11.82 -3.32 -14.22
CA SER A 220 12.30 -4.37 -15.13
C SER A 220 13.00 -3.79 -16.36
N TYR A 221 12.43 -2.76 -17.00
CA TYR A 221 13.09 -2.08 -18.13
C TYR A 221 14.40 -1.38 -17.74
N ARG A 222 14.45 -0.74 -16.57
CA ARG A 222 15.68 -0.14 -16.02
C ARG A 222 16.77 -1.20 -15.82
N ASN A 223 16.39 -2.35 -15.29
CA ASN A 223 17.29 -3.50 -15.08
C ASN A 223 17.76 -4.12 -16.39
N LEU A 224 16.90 -4.24 -17.40
CA LEU A 224 17.26 -4.71 -18.75
C LEU A 224 18.30 -3.81 -19.43
N ALA A 225 18.17 -2.49 -19.26
CA ALA A 225 19.19 -1.54 -19.76
C ALA A 225 20.56 -1.78 -19.08
N GLY A 226 20.55 -2.05 -17.76
CA GLY A 226 21.76 -2.40 -17.00
C GLY A 226 22.37 -3.75 -17.42
N LEU A 227 21.54 -4.76 -17.63
CA LEU A 227 21.92 -6.09 -18.14
C LEU A 227 22.64 -6.02 -19.48
N ASN A 228 22.05 -5.29 -20.44
CA ASN A 228 22.64 -5.09 -21.76
C ASN A 228 23.99 -4.36 -21.68
N ALA A 229 24.13 -3.39 -20.77
CA ALA A 229 25.40 -2.70 -20.56
C ALA A 229 26.49 -3.61 -19.97
N LEU A 230 26.10 -4.65 -19.21
CA LEU A 230 27.00 -5.59 -18.54
C LEU A 230 27.25 -6.91 -19.32
N GLY A 231 26.54 -7.13 -20.44
CA GLY A 231 26.65 -8.35 -21.24
C GLY A 231 26.16 -9.62 -20.53
N LEU A 232 25.28 -9.47 -19.54
CA LEU A 232 24.71 -10.57 -18.77
C LEU A 232 23.46 -11.14 -19.45
N PRO A 233 23.15 -12.44 -19.28
CA PRO A 233 21.95 -13.05 -19.85
C PRO A 233 20.68 -12.49 -19.21
N MET A 234 19.60 -12.43 -19.98
CA MET A 234 18.29 -12.01 -19.51
C MET A 234 17.71 -13.07 -18.54
N PRO A 235 17.13 -12.68 -17.39
CA PRO A 235 16.41 -13.60 -16.51
C PRO A 235 15.29 -14.33 -17.24
N ASP A 236 15.04 -15.59 -16.86
CA ASP A 236 14.03 -16.42 -17.51
C ASP A 236 12.63 -15.77 -17.46
N GLU A 237 12.28 -15.10 -16.35
CA GLU A 237 10.99 -14.40 -16.18
C GLU A 237 10.81 -13.19 -17.13
N LEU A 238 11.90 -12.63 -17.65
CA LEU A 238 11.90 -11.51 -18.59
C LEU A 238 12.12 -11.98 -20.05
N SER A 239 12.46 -13.26 -20.25
CA SER A 239 12.84 -13.84 -21.54
C SER A 239 11.66 -14.34 -22.39
N GLY A 240 10.46 -14.40 -21.81
CA GLY A 240 9.23 -14.79 -22.47
C GLY A 240 8.73 -13.77 -23.49
N ASP A 241 7.60 -14.08 -24.14
CA ASP A 241 6.92 -13.05 -24.93
C ASP A 241 6.31 -11.95 -24.06
N TYR A 242 5.93 -10.83 -24.66
CA TYR A 242 5.43 -9.67 -23.92
C TYR A 242 4.19 -9.99 -23.06
N ALA A 243 3.33 -10.91 -23.51
CA ALA A 243 2.13 -11.29 -22.77
C ALA A 243 2.46 -12.16 -21.55
N GLU A 244 3.46 -13.05 -21.66
CA GLU A 244 3.98 -13.81 -20.52
C GLU A 244 4.62 -12.91 -19.47
N PHE A 245 5.33 -11.86 -19.90
CA PHE A 245 5.91 -10.85 -19.01
C PHE A 245 4.84 -10.02 -18.30
N GLU A 246 3.83 -9.50 -19.01
CA GLU A 246 2.70 -8.79 -18.39
C GLU A 246 1.99 -9.67 -17.35
N ALA A 247 1.72 -10.94 -17.68
CA ALA A 247 1.13 -11.87 -16.74
C ALA A 247 2.02 -12.13 -15.50
N ALA A 248 3.35 -12.13 -15.65
CA ALA A 248 4.28 -12.24 -14.53
C ALA A 248 4.25 -10.99 -13.64
N VAL A 249 4.18 -9.79 -14.24
CA VAL A 249 4.04 -8.51 -13.53
C VAL A 249 2.76 -8.49 -12.69
N VAL A 250 1.62 -8.87 -13.28
CA VAL A 250 0.33 -8.92 -12.57
C VAL A 250 0.39 -9.87 -11.37
N ARG A 251 0.92 -11.09 -11.58
CA ARG A 251 1.09 -12.07 -10.48
C ARG A 251 1.98 -11.53 -9.36
N GLU A 252 3.09 -10.86 -9.71
CA GLU A 252 4.00 -10.30 -8.71
C GLU A 252 3.38 -9.12 -7.96
N ALA A 253 2.61 -8.27 -8.64
CA ALA A 253 1.87 -7.19 -8.00
C ALA A 253 0.88 -7.74 -6.96
N LEU A 254 0.10 -8.76 -7.32
CA LEU A 254 -0.82 -9.43 -6.40
C LEU A 254 -0.11 -10.08 -5.22
N ARG A 255 1.03 -10.74 -5.48
CA ARG A 255 1.88 -11.35 -4.43
C ARG A 255 2.37 -10.31 -3.43
N LEU A 256 2.87 -9.17 -3.92
CA LEU A 256 3.36 -8.07 -3.08
C LEU A 256 2.22 -7.44 -2.26
N CYS A 257 1.07 -7.19 -2.87
CA CYS A 257 -0.12 -6.73 -2.14
C CYS A 257 -0.48 -7.71 -1.00
N GLY A 258 -0.37 -9.03 -1.23
CA GLY A 258 -0.63 -10.04 -0.21
C GLY A 258 0.42 -10.08 0.89
N GLU A 259 1.69 -9.81 0.54
CA GLU A 259 2.79 -9.69 1.51
C GLU A 259 2.57 -8.54 2.50
N TRP A 260 1.93 -7.45 2.07
CA TRP A 260 1.66 -6.26 2.87
C TRP A 260 0.28 -6.28 3.57
N THR A 261 -0.51 -7.33 3.34
CA THR A 261 -1.85 -7.51 3.90
C THR A 261 -2.03 -8.92 4.47
N VAL A 262 -2.71 -9.80 3.73
CA VAL A 262 -2.84 -11.24 4.01
C VAL A 262 -2.29 -12.02 2.80
N PRO A 263 -1.34 -12.95 3.01
CA PRO A 263 -0.75 -13.71 1.90
C PRO A 263 -1.81 -14.41 1.03
N GLY A 264 -1.75 -14.18 -0.28
CA GLY A 264 -2.67 -14.76 -1.26
C GLY A 264 -4.07 -14.13 -1.31
N LEU A 265 -4.43 -13.23 -0.37
CA LEU A 265 -5.75 -12.60 -0.34
C LEU A 265 -6.08 -11.79 -1.61
N PRO A 266 -5.17 -10.96 -2.19
CA PRO A 266 -5.50 -10.21 -3.40
C PRO A 266 -5.85 -11.09 -4.59
N GLU A 267 -5.12 -12.19 -4.79
CA GLU A 267 -5.42 -13.16 -5.85
C GLU A 267 -6.75 -13.87 -5.58
N LEU A 268 -6.98 -14.26 -4.33
CA LEU A 268 -8.21 -14.91 -3.90
C LEU A 268 -9.44 -14.02 -4.13
N LEU A 269 -9.37 -12.72 -3.84
CA LEU A 269 -10.48 -11.78 -4.02
C LEU A 269 -10.93 -11.65 -5.49
N LEU A 270 -10.04 -11.91 -6.46
CA LEU A 270 -10.42 -11.94 -7.89
C LEU A 270 -11.38 -13.11 -8.22
N GLU A 271 -11.41 -14.15 -7.38
CA GLU A 271 -12.38 -15.24 -7.50
C GLU A 271 -13.76 -14.88 -6.92
N TYR A 272 -13.88 -13.75 -6.19
CA TYR A 272 -15.09 -13.27 -5.52
C TYR A 272 -15.46 -11.83 -5.98
N PRO A 273 -15.77 -11.61 -7.27
CA PRO A 273 -16.08 -10.27 -7.80
C PRO A 273 -17.30 -9.61 -7.14
N GLU A 274 -18.23 -10.39 -6.57
CA GLU A 274 -19.36 -9.89 -5.80
C GLU A 274 -18.98 -9.36 -4.40
N LEU A 275 -17.83 -9.77 -3.87
CA LEU A 275 -17.31 -9.34 -2.58
C LEU A 275 -16.35 -8.16 -2.72
N ALA A 276 -15.58 -8.12 -3.79
CA ALA A 276 -14.59 -7.09 -4.09
C ALA A 276 -14.76 -6.57 -5.52
N PRO A 277 -15.88 -5.88 -5.83
CA PRO A 277 -16.12 -5.38 -7.17
C PRO A 277 -15.10 -4.31 -7.54
N GLU A 278 -14.52 -4.44 -8.73
CA GLU A 278 -13.71 -3.41 -9.37
C GLU A 278 -14.56 -2.79 -10.50
N PRO A 279 -14.93 -1.51 -10.41
CA PRO A 279 -15.92 -0.93 -11.29
C PRO A 279 -15.40 -0.80 -12.72
N GLY A 280 -16.27 -1.07 -13.70
CA GLY A 280 -15.99 -0.85 -15.11
C GLY A 280 -15.98 0.65 -15.49
N PRO A 281 -15.48 1.01 -16.68
CA PRO A 281 -15.44 2.41 -17.12
C PRO A 281 -16.78 3.14 -17.07
N GLU A 282 -17.87 2.46 -17.43
CA GLU A 282 -19.22 3.04 -17.41
C GLU A 282 -19.72 3.34 -15.98
N GLU A 283 -19.36 2.48 -15.01
CA GLU A 283 -19.71 2.67 -13.60
C GLU A 283 -18.89 3.81 -12.97
N ILE A 284 -17.62 3.93 -13.37
CA ILE A 284 -16.75 5.05 -12.98
C ILE A 284 -17.29 6.37 -13.52
N ASP A 285 -17.63 6.43 -14.81
CA ASP A 285 -18.18 7.65 -15.43
C ASP A 285 -19.48 8.10 -14.75
N ALA A 286 -20.37 7.15 -14.45
CA ALA A 286 -21.62 7.44 -13.73
C ALA A 286 -21.37 7.94 -12.30
N TYR A 287 -20.40 7.35 -11.60
CA TYR A 287 -19.99 7.78 -10.27
C TYR A 287 -19.42 9.20 -10.27
N LEU A 288 -18.50 9.51 -11.20
CA LEU A 288 -17.88 10.84 -11.30
C LEU A 288 -18.91 11.91 -11.63
N ALA A 289 -19.82 11.65 -12.56
CA ALA A 289 -20.92 12.56 -12.89
C ALA A 289 -21.85 12.83 -11.68
N ALA A 290 -22.10 11.82 -10.85
CA ALA A 290 -22.91 11.98 -9.64
C ALA A 290 -22.19 12.81 -8.56
N GLN A 291 -20.87 12.65 -8.41
CA GLN A 291 -20.05 13.46 -7.49
C GLN A 291 -20.03 14.93 -7.94
N GLU A 292 -19.76 15.20 -9.23
CA GLU A 292 -19.76 16.56 -9.77
C GLU A 292 -21.11 17.26 -9.61
N ALA A 293 -22.22 16.54 -9.78
CA ALA A 293 -23.55 17.08 -9.56
C ALA A 293 -23.81 17.42 -8.08
N ALA A 294 -23.39 16.55 -7.16
CA ALA A 294 -23.54 16.77 -5.72
C ALA A 294 -22.69 17.96 -5.22
N GLU A 295 -21.46 18.13 -5.73
CA GLU A 295 -20.62 19.29 -5.44
C GLU A 295 -21.28 20.59 -5.93
N GLN A 296 -21.82 20.60 -7.15
CA GLN A 296 -22.52 21.77 -7.71
C GLN A 296 -23.80 22.13 -6.93
N GLU A 297 -24.54 21.14 -6.42
CA GLU A 297 -25.71 21.39 -5.58
C GLU A 297 -25.30 22.01 -4.24
N GLN A 298 -24.23 21.49 -3.60
CA GLN A 298 -23.71 22.06 -2.35
C GLN A 298 -23.17 23.49 -2.52
N GLU A 299 -22.48 23.78 -3.63
CA GLU A 299 -22.02 25.13 -3.95
C GLU A 299 -23.20 26.10 -4.14
N GLN A 300 -24.26 25.67 -4.84
CA GLN A 300 -25.47 26.48 -5.06
C GLN A 300 -26.25 26.72 -3.76
N GLU A 301 -26.32 25.74 -2.87
CA GLU A 301 -26.95 25.89 -1.55
C GLU A 301 -26.16 26.85 -0.65
N GLN A 302 -24.82 26.77 -0.66
CA GLN A 302 -23.97 27.70 0.09
C GLN A 302 -24.06 29.13 -0.43
N GLU A 303 -24.14 29.33 -1.75
CA GLU A 303 -24.33 30.67 -2.34
C GLU A 303 -25.70 31.26 -1.96
N GLN A 304 -26.76 30.45 -1.90
CA GLN A 304 -28.10 30.90 -1.51
C GLN A 304 -28.24 31.21 -0.01
N GLU A 305 -27.46 30.58 0.87
CA GLU A 305 -27.45 30.89 2.31
C GLU A 305 -26.64 32.16 2.64
N THR A 306 -25.86 32.70 1.69
CA THR A 306 -24.99 33.86 1.90
C THR A 306 -25.59 35.18 1.37
N GLU A 307 -26.74 35.16 0.70
CA GLU A 307 -27.52 36.34 0.23
C GLU A 307 -28.63 36.78 1.21
#